data_AF-A0A9X6Q3K0-F1
#
_entry.id   AF-A0A9X6Q3K0-F1
#
_cell.length_a   1.000
_cell.length_b   1.000
_cell.length_c   1.000
_cell.angle_alpha   90.00
_cell.angle_beta   90.00
_cell.angle_gamma   90.00
#
_symmetry.space_group_name_H-M   'P 1'
#
loop_
_entity.id
_entity.type
_entity.pdbx_description
1 polymer ?
#
loop_
_entity_poly.entity_id
_entity_poly.type
_entity_poly.pdbx_seq_one_letter_code
_entity_poly.pdbx_strand_id
1 'polypeptide(L)' 'MKEVMANVNVKTHPVIGLTVSWQIIDIDIGEVIRDYAFARYNFEIISTMNEVIQEIIGVCNEYELRLIDIQMKRRELYET' A
#
# COMPACT_ATOMS: atom_id res chain seq x y z
N MET A 1 -9.91 -12.44 15.82
CA MET A 1 -9.80 -11.65 14.58
C MET A 1 -8.77 -10.58 14.84
N LYS A 2 -7.73 -10.50 14.00
CA LYS A 2 -6.58 -9.63 14.22
C LYS A 2 -6.85 -8.26 13.59
N GLU A 3 -6.70 -7.17 14.35
CA GLU A 3 -6.89 -5.82 13.82
C GLU A 3 -5.62 -5.34 13.14
N VAL A 4 -5.77 -4.78 11.95
CA VAL A 4 -4.63 -4.38 11.11
C VAL A 4 -4.83 -3.03 10.47
N MET A 5 -3.72 -2.38 10.19
CA MET A 5 -3.64 -1.14 9.43
C MET A 5 -2.83 -1.39 8.16
N ALA A 6 -3.27 -0.82 7.03
CA ALA A 6 -2.49 -0.83 5.81
C ALA A 6 -1.76 0.50 5.61
N ASN A 7 -0.45 0.45 5.38
CA ASN A 7 0.35 1.61 5.00
C ASN A 7 0.67 1.52 3.51
N VAL A 8 0.32 2.55 2.73
CA VAL A 8 0.59 2.63 1.30
C VAL A 8 1.50 3.82 1.02
N ASN A 9 2.64 3.58 0.39
CA ASN A 9 3.55 4.61 -0.08
C ASN A 9 3.51 4.69 -1.60
N VAL A 10 3.36 5.91 -2.11
CA VAL A 10 3.31 6.21 -3.54
C VAL A 10 4.38 7.24 -3.87
N LYS A 11 5.17 6.95 -4.90
CA LYS A 11 6.19 7.87 -5.43
C LYS A 11 6.15 7.91 -6.95
N THR A 12 6.46 9.07 -7.53
CA THR A 12 6.52 9.28 -8.98
C THR A 12 7.96 9.59 -9.39
N HIS A 13 8.49 8.86 -10.37
CA HIS A 13 9.83 9.00 -10.91
C HIS A 13 9.79 9.23 -12.44
N PRO A 14 10.56 10.17 -13.01
CA PRO A 14 10.47 10.49 -14.45
C PRO A 14 10.79 9.33 -15.38
N VAL A 15 11.68 8.42 -14.96
CA VAL A 15 12.16 7.30 -15.78
C VAL A 15 11.42 5.99 -15.47
N ILE A 16 10.90 5.84 -14.25
CA ILE A 16 10.34 4.56 -13.78
C ILE A 16 8.80 4.64 -13.73
N GLY A 17 8.23 5.84 -13.82
CA GLY A 17 6.81 6.10 -13.72
C GLY A 17 6.34 6.15 -12.26
N LEU A 18 5.30 5.39 -11.94
CA LEU A 18 4.73 5.31 -10.60
C LEU A 18 5.29 4.09 -9.86
N THR A 19 5.83 4.31 -8.67
CA THR A 19 6.20 3.22 -7.74
C THR A 19 5.24 3.22 -6.57
N VAL A 20 4.67 2.05 -6.26
CA VAL A 20 3.79 1.85 -5.12
C VAL A 20 4.34 0.73 -4.26
N SER A 21 4.31 0.92 -2.95
CA SER A 21 4.58 -0.14 -1.98
C SER A 21 3.56 -0.07 -0.88
N TRP A 22 3.07 -1.21 -0.39
CA TRP A 22 2.14 -1.25 0.72
C TRP A 22 2.49 -2.35 1.72
N GLN A 23 2.04 -2.18 2.96
CA GLN A 23 2.28 -3.09 4.07
C GLN A 23 1.01 -3.21 4.92
N ILE A 24 0.69 -4.41 5.40
CA ILE A 24 -0.35 -4.66 6.39
C ILE A 24 0.34 -4.94 7.72
N ILE A 25 -0.03 -4.17 8.75
CA ILE A 25 0.65 -4.15 10.05
C ILE A 25 -0.36 -4.48 11.14
N ASP A 26 0.03 -5.35 12.06
CA ASP A 26 -0.67 -5.59 13.32
C ASP A 26 -0.63 -4.33 14.19
N ILE A 27 -1.79 -3.85 14.63
CA ILE A 27 -1.87 -2.64 15.45
C ILE A 27 -1.38 -2.84 16.88
N ASP A 28 -1.44 -4.06 17.41
CA ASP A 28 -1.13 -4.34 18.81
C ASP A 28 0.37 -4.48 19.03
N ILE A 29 1.05 -5.16 18.11
CA ILE A 29 2.49 -5.49 18.25
C ILE A 29 3.38 -4.81 17.19
N GLY A 30 2.80 -4.14 16.20
CA GLY A 30 3.54 -3.45 15.14
C GLY A 30 4.22 -4.36 14.12
N GLU A 31 3.87 -5.65 14.08
CA GLU A 31 4.46 -6.62 13.16
C GLU A 31 3.89 -6.47 11.74
N VAL A 32 4.78 -6.52 10.73
CA VAL A 32 4.38 -6.58 9.32
C VAL A 32 3.90 -7.99 8.99
N ILE A 33 2.62 -8.11 8.65
CA ILE A 33 1.99 -9.38 8.28
C ILE A 33 2.25 -9.68 6.80
N ARG A 34 2.13 -8.66 5.95
CA ARG A 34 2.37 -8.72 4.51
C ARG A 34 2.92 -7.40 4.00
N ASP A 35 3.76 -7.48 2.99
CA ASP A 35 4.26 -6.34 2.24
C ASP A 35 4.36 -6.65 0.75
N TYR A 36 4.24 -5.60 -0.06
CA TYR A 36 4.38 -5.69 -1.51
C TYR A 36 4.90 -4.38 -2.09
N ALA A 37 5.60 -4.45 -3.22
CA ALA A 37 6.08 -3.29 -3.94
C ALA A 37 6.15 -3.56 -5.45
N PHE A 38 5.74 -2.57 -6.24
CA PHE A 38 5.79 -2.64 -7.70
C PHE A 38 6.00 -1.26 -8.34
N ALA A 39 6.34 -1.27 -9.63
CA ALA A 39 6.53 -0.07 -10.45
C ALA A 39 5.80 -0.19 -11.80
N ARG A 40 5.27 0.92 -12.32
CA ARG A 40 4.61 0.99 -13.64
C ARG A 40 5.01 2.25 -14.39
N TYR A 41 5.48 2.09 -15.63
CA TYR A 41 5.99 3.17 -16.48
C TYR A 41 4.88 4.09 -17.02
N ASN A 42 3.76 3.51 -17.48
CA ASN A 42 2.56 4.24 -17.89
C ASN A 42 1.52 4.14 -16.76
N PHE A 43 1.04 5.26 -16.23
CA PHE A 43 0.21 5.23 -15.02
C PHE A 43 -0.95 6.21 -15.05
N GLU A 44 -2.08 5.74 -14.53
CA GLU A 44 -3.13 6.57 -13.95
C GLU A 44 -3.11 6.32 -12.44
N ILE A 45 -2.75 7.35 -11.66
CA ILE A 45 -2.58 7.22 -10.19
C ILE A 45 -3.87 6.67 -9.56
N ILE A 46 -5.03 7.20 -9.96
CA ILE A 46 -6.33 6.82 -9.41
C ILE A 46 -6.63 5.34 -9.67
N SER A 47 -6.47 4.89 -10.93
CA SER A 47 -6.68 3.48 -11.29
C SER A 47 -5.73 2.56 -10.51
N THR A 48 -4.45 2.93 -10.42
CA THR A 48 -3.45 2.15 -9.66
C THR A 48 -3.81 2.06 -8.18
N MET A 49 -4.30 3.16 -7.57
CA MET A 49 -4.70 3.13 -6.17
C MET A 49 -5.94 2.29 -5.92
N ASN A 50 -6.90 2.29 -6.84
CA ASN A 50 -8.07 1.41 -6.73
C ASN A 50 -7.64 -0.06 -6.74
N GLU A 51 -6.72 -0.45 -7.62
CA GLU A 51 -6.17 -1.82 -7.66
C GLU A 51 -5.49 -2.18 -6.33
N VAL A 52 -4.64 -1.30 -5.80
CA VAL A 52 -3.93 -1.53 -4.53
C VAL A 52 -4.88 -1.67 -3.35
N ILE A 53 -5.93 -0.84 -3.28
CA ILE A 53 -6.93 -0.95 -2.21
C ILE A 53 -7.68 -2.28 -2.31
N GLN A 54 -8.06 -2.71 -3.52
CA GLN A 54 -8.72 -4.01 -3.71
C GLN A 54 -7.80 -5.18 -3.36
N GLU A 55 -6.51 -5.09 -3.69
CA GLU A 55 -5.51 -6.09 -3.33
C GLU A 55 -5.37 -6.20 -1.80
N ILE A 56 -5.24 -5.08 -1.09
CA ILE A 56 -5.18 -5.04 0.39
C ILE A 56 -6.44 -5.66 1.01
N ILE A 57 -7.63 -5.31 0.51
CA ILE A 57 -8.90 -5.89 0.97
C ILE A 57 -8.92 -7.41 0.72
N GLY A 58 -8.46 -7.85 -0.45
CA GLY A 58 -8.36 -9.26 -0.81
C GLY A 58 -7.50 -10.04 0.18
N VAL A 59 -6.31 -9.51 0.50
CA VAL A 59 -5.41 -10.10 1.50
C VAL A 59 -6.08 -10.11 2.88
N CYS A 60 -6.70 -9.01 3.32
CA CYS A 60 -7.38 -8.99 4.61
C CYS A 60 -8.47 -10.06 4.72
N ASN A 61 -9.23 -10.29 3.64
CA ASN A 61 -10.26 -11.33 3.60
C ASN A 61 -9.67 -12.74 3.60
N GLU A 62 -8.60 -12.98 2.83
CA GLU A 62 -7.92 -14.29 2.76
C GLU A 62 -7.35 -14.72 4.11
N TYR A 63 -6.83 -13.77 4.89
CA TYR A 63 -6.18 -14.02 6.19
C TYR A 63 -7.09 -13.75 7.40
N GLU A 64 -8.40 -13.54 7.19
CA GLU A 64 -9.39 -13.22 8.25
C GLU A 64 -8.96 -12.04 9.15
N LEU A 65 -8.37 -11.01 8.54
CA LEU A 65 -7.90 -9.79 9.20
C LEU A 65 -8.99 -8.71 9.19
N ARG A 66 -9.08 -7.94 10.28
CA ARG A 66 -9.94 -6.76 10.37
C ARG A 66 -9.16 -5.52 10.00
N LEU A 67 -9.32 -5.05 8.76
CA LEU A 67 -8.75 -3.79 8.31
C LEU A 67 -9.48 -2.61 8.97
N ILE A 68 -8.76 -1.85 9.80
CA ILE A 68 -9.34 -0.71 10.53
C ILE A 68 -8.98 0.65 9.91
N ASP A 69 -7.85 0.74 9.19
CA ASP A 69 -7.37 1.96 8.58
C ASP A 69 -6.47 1.68 7.36
N ILE A 70 -6.45 2.59 6.39
CA ILE A 70 -5.54 2.61 5.26
C ILE A 70 -4.87 3.98 5.20
N GLN A 71 -3.59 4.03 5.58
CA GLN A 71 -2.80 5.25 5.57
C GLN A 71 -2.02 5.37 4.29
N MET A 72 -2.29 6.42 3.52
CA MET A 72 -1.58 6.71 2.29
C MET A 72 -0.56 7.83 2.52
N LYS A 73 0.70 7.56 2.20
CA LYS A 73 1.78 8.54 2.21
C LYS A 73 2.25 8.76 0.78
N ARG A 74 1.98 9.97 0.28
CA ARG A 74 2.62 10.46 -0.94
C ARG A 74 3.99 11.03 -0.55
N ARG A 75 5.05 10.56 -1.20
CA ARG A 75 6.39 11.16 -1.09
C ARG A 75 6.83 11.66 -2.46
N GLU A 76 7.24 12.93 -2.51
CA GLU A 76 7.96 13.44 -3.67
C GLU A 76 9.40 12.91 -3.61
N LEU A 77 9.89 12.35 -4.72
CA LEU A 77 11.25 11.79 -4.78
C LEU A 77 12.35 12.88 -4.77
N TYR A 78 11.98 14.15 -4.74
CA TYR A 78 12.87 15.31 -4.84
C TYR A 78 13.02 16.11 -3.56
N GLU A 79 12.58 15.59 -2.41
CA GLU A 79 12.87 16.24 -1.12
C GLU A 79 14.36 16.03 -0.79
N THR A 80 15.17 17.02 -1.17
CA THR A 80 16.56 17.25 -0.71
C THR A 80 16.63 17.61 0.76
#